data_AF-A0A2E5ERU9-F1
#
_entry.id   AF-A0A2E5ERU9-F1
#
_cell.length_a   1.000
_cell.length_b   1.000
_cell.length_c   1.000
_cell.angle_alpha   90.00
_cell.angle_beta   90.00
_cell.angle_gamma   90.00
#
_symmetry.space_group_name_H-M   'P 1'
#
loop_
_entity.id
_entity.type
_entity.pdbx_description
1 polymer ?
#
loop_
_entity_poly.entity_id
_entity_poly.type
_entity_poly.pdbx_seq_one_letter_code
_entity_poly.pdbx_strand_id
1 'polypeptide(L)' 'MRFLQLCLSLALSAASLAAKPNIVLIFTDDQGYNDLGCFGSKKIKTPNFDRIAEEGMKFT' A
#
# COMPACT_ATOMS: atom_id res chain seq x y z
N MET A 1 37.72 14.92 -17.00
CA MET A 1 36.54 15.81 -16.82
C MET A 1 35.28 15.31 -17.54
N ARG A 2 35.36 14.86 -18.81
CA ARG A 2 34.21 14.28 -19.55
C ARG A 2 33.60 13.01 -18.93
N PHE A 3 34.42 12.11 -18.38
CA PHE A 3 33.94 10.90 -17.69
C PHE A 3 33.09 11.22 -16.45
N LEU A 4 33.51 12.23 -15.68
CA LEU A 4 32.79 12.66 -14.48
C LEU A 4 31.44 13.32 -14.84
N GLN A 5 31.40 14.09 -15.93
CA GLN A 5 30.16 14.64 -16.49
C GLN A 5 29.21 13.56 -16.98
N LEU A 6 29.72 12.51 -17.63
CA LEU A 6 28.91 11.38 -18.11
C LEU A 6 28.29 10.59 -16.96
N CYS A 7 29.06 10.30 -15.91
CA CYS A 7 28.57 9.63 -14.70
C CYS A 7 27.47 10.45 -14.01
N LEU A 8 27.63 11.77 -13.94
CA LEU A 8 26.65 12.67 -13.32
C LEU A 8 25.34 12.72 -14.12
N SER A 9 25.40 12.70 -15.45
CA SER A 9 24.20 12.64 -16.30
C SER A 9 23.44 11.32 -16.19
N LEU A 10 24.13 10.19 -15.99
CA LEU A 10 23.49 8.89 -15.81
C LEU A 10 22.75 8.78 -14.47
N ALA A 11 23.33 9.35 -13.40
CA ALA A 11 22.70 9.39 -12.08
C ALA A 11 21.40 10.22 -12.06
N LEU A 12 21.35 11.31 -12.83
CA LEU A 12 20.16 12.18 -12.90
C LEU A 12 18.99 11.54 -13.66
N SER A 13 19.28 10.70 -14.66
CA SER A 13 18.25 9.98 -15.43
C SER A 13 17.65 8.80 -14.65
N ALA A 14 18.38 8.27 -13.66
CA ALA A 14 17.91 7.17 -12.80
C ALA A 14 16.87 7.61 -11.75
N ALA A 15 16.69 8.92 -11.55
CA ALA A 15 15.54 9.47 -10.82
C ALA A 15 14.29 9.42 -11.71
N SER A 16 13.95 8.21 -12.16
CA SER A 16 12.66 7.88 -12.75
C SER A 16 11.57 8.43 -11.85
N LEU A 17 10.71 9.26 -12.42
CA LEU A 17 9.59 9.89 -11.76
C LEU A 17 8.61 8.79 -11.35
N ALA A 18 8.76 8.25 -10.13
CA ALA A 18 7.85 7.26 -9.60
C ALA A 18 6.42 7.81 -9.77
N ALA A 19 5.58 7.06 -10.48
CA ALA A 19 4.21 7.49 -10.72
C ALA A 19 3.55 7.77 -9.37
N LYS A 20 2.89 8.93 -9.25
CA LYS A 20 2.20 9.29 -8.02
C LYS A 20 1.17 8.17 -7.73
N PRO A 21 1.21 7.55 -6.55
CA PRO A 21 0.26 6.50 -6.22
C PRO A 21 -1.15 7.10 -6.11
N ASN A 22 -2.16 6.31 -6.46
CA ASN A 22 -3.53 6.63 -6.12
C ASN A 22 -3.80 6.23 -4.67
N ILE A 23 -4.43 7.11 -3.90
CA ILE A 23 -4.76 6.85 -2.50
C ILE A 23 -6.29 6.73 -2.41
N VAL A 24 -6.77 5.60 -1.89
CA VAL A 24 -8.18 5.36 -1.62
C VAL A 24 -8.36 5.20 -0.11
N LEU A 25 -9.10 6.12 0.51
CA LEU A 25 -9.48 6.03 1.92
C LEU A 25 -10.86 5.37 2.01
N ILE A 26 -10.91 4.18 2.61
CA ILE A 26 -12.16 3.48 2.92
C ILE A 26 -12.43 3.72 4.40
N PHE A 27 -13.54 4.38 4.71
CA PHE A 27 -13.98 4.65 6.07
C PHE A 27 -15.37 4.07 6.27
N THR A 28 -15.55 3.32 7.34
CA THR A 28 -16.82 2.65 7.68
C THR A 28 -17.36 3.23 8.97
N ASP A 29 -18.69 3.37 9.02
CA ASP A 29 -19.40 3.91 10.18
C ASP A 29 -19.82 2.75 11.10
N ASP A 30 -19.62 2.92 12.41
CA ASP A 30 -19.98 1.97 13.47
C ASP A 30 -19.52 0.50 13.27
N GLN A 31 -18.48 0.27 12.46
CA GLN A 31 -17.96 -1.08 12.27
C GLN A 31 -17.21 -1.57 13.52
N GLY A 32 -17.69 -2.66 14.11
CA GLY A 32 -17.08 -3.28 15.26
C GLY A 32 -15.78 -4.03 14.93
N TYR A 33 -14.92 -4.18 15.93
CA TYR A 33 -13.64 -4.89 15.78
C TYR A 33 -13.82 -6.33 15.29
N ASN A 34 -14.85 -7.03 15.78
CA ASN A 34 -15.12 -8.43 15.45
C ASN A 34 -16.00 -8.62 14.19
N ASP A 35 -16.20 -7.57 13.39
CA ASP A 35 -17.02 -7.66 12.18
C ASP A 35 -16.22 -8.17 10.97
N LEU A 36 -14.89 -8.02 10.98
CA LEU A 36 -14.02 -8.51 9.91
C LEU A 36 -13.50 -9.92 10.19
N GLY A 37 -13.41 -10.73 9.14
CA GLY A 37 -12.77 -12.05 9.17
C GLY A 37 -11.34 -11.99 9.67
N CYS A 38 -10.54 -11.03 9.19
CA CYS A 38 -9.16 -10.81 9.61
C CYS A 38 -8.97 -10.40 11.09
N PHE A 39 -10.06 -10.03 11.79
CA PHE A 39 -10.11 -9.78 13.23
C PHE A 39 -10.86 -10.85 14.03
N GLY A 40 -11.29 -11.95 13.39
CA GLY A 40 -11.85 -13.13 14.05
C GLY A 40 -13.35 -13.37 13.84
N SER A 41 -14.00 -12.61 12.97
CA SER A 41 -15.42 -12.85 12.65
C SER A 41 -15.64 -14.24 12.07
N LYS A 42 -16.49 -15.05 12.72
CA LYS A 42 -16.85 -16.41 12.26
C LYS A 42 -18.11 -16.44 11.40
N LYS A 43 -18.87 -15.33 11.37
CA LYS A 43 -20.19 -15.26 10.73
C LYS A 43 -20.17 -14.32 9.51
N ILE A 44 -19.53 -13.17 9.63
CA ILE A 44 -19.48 -12.17 8.56
C ILE A 44 -18.29 -12.51 7.67
N LYS A 45 -18.54 -12.71 6.38
CA LYS A 45 -17.50 -13.01 5.40
C LYS A 45 -17.05 -11.72 4.74
N THR A 46 -15.79 -11.34 4.92
CA THR A 46 -15.21 -10.11 4.39
C THR A 46 -13.98 -10.37 3.50
N PRO A 47 -14.08 -11.24 2.48
CA PRO A 47 -12.92 -11.78 1.78
C PRO A 47 -12.02 -10.70 1.13
N ASN A 48 -12.60 -9.55 0.75
CA ASN A 48 -11.82 -8.43 0.20
C ASN A 48 -10.99 -7.71 1.27
N PHE A 49 -11.57 -7.45 2.45
CA PHE A 49 -10.81 -6.87 3.57
C PHE A 49 -9.81 -7.85 4.14
N ASP A 50 -10.15 -9.15 4.14
CA ASP A 50 -9.24 -10.21 4.57
C ASP A 50 -8.01 -10.26 3.66
N ARG A 51 -8.20 -10.22 2.34
CA ARG A 51 -7.13 -10.12 1.35
C ARG A 51 -6.30 -8.85 1.50
N ILE A 52 -6.92 -7.69 1.72
CA ILE A 52 -6.19 -6.42 1.96
C ILE A 52 -5.31 -6.51 3.20
N ALA A 53 -5.80 -7.15 4.27
CA ALA A 53 -5.03 -7.34 5.50
C ALA A 53 -3.88 -8.35 5.32
N GLU A 54 -4.04 -9.36 4.46
CA GLU A 54 -3.01 -10.36 4.13
C GLU A 54 -1.92 -9.81 3.19
N GLU A 55 -2.31 -9.08 2.15
CA GLU A 55 -1.38 -8.47 1.18
C GLU A 55 -0.70 -7.20 1.72
N GLY A 56 -1.24 -6.64 2.81
CA GLY A 56 -0.84 -5.36 3.35
C GLY A 56 -0.38 -5.42 4.81
N MET A 57 -0.76 -4.39 5.57
CA MET A 57 -0.48 -4.27 6.99
C MET A 57 -1.80 -4.21 7.76
N LYS A 58 -1.90 -5.02 8.81
CA LYS A 58 -3.01 -5.02 9.76
C LYS A 58 -2.55 -4.46 11.10
N PHE A 59 -3.24 -3.45 11.60
CA PHE A 59 -3.03 -2.88 12.93
C PHE A 59 -3.96 -3.58 13.93
N THR A 60 -3.52 -3.82 15.17
CA THR A 60 -4.25 -4.57 16.21
C THR A 60 -4.25 -3.84 17.53
#